data_AF-A0AAP0FSX9-F1
#
_entry.id   AF-A0AAP0FSX9-F1
#
_cell.length_a   1.000
_cell.length_b   1.000
_cell.length_c   1.000
_cell.angle_alpha   90.00
_cell.angle_beta   90.00
_cell.angle_gamma   90.00
#
_symmetry.space_group_name_H-M   'P 1'
#
loop_
_entity.id
_entity.type
_entity.pdbx_description
1 polymer ?
#
loop_
_entity_poly.entity_id
_entity_poly.type
_entity_poly.pdbx_seq_one_letter_code
_entity_poly.pdbx_strand_id
1 'polypeptide(L)'
;MEELVRWALETFGFVQVVNQKIALFLLEDMLEGVHNFNELELAVKMKYYCMRGLSTKVLFNSKFDLFESPMTNWRDTFFWRIHLW
;
A
#
# COMPACT_ATOMS: atom_id res chain seq x y z
N MET A 1 -12.70 -23.15 -11.65
CA MET A 1 -12.19 -21.97 -10.89
C MET A 1 -11.46 -21.02 -11.83
N GLU A 2 -10.48 -21.49 -12.60
CA GLU A 2 -9.76 -20.66 -13.58
C GLU A 2 -10.67 -19.97 -14.60
N GLU A 3 -11.70 -20.65 -15.13
CA GLU A 3 -12.64 -20.02 -16.06
C GLU A 3 -13.46 -18.88 -15.44
N LEU A 4 -13.82 -19.01 -14.16
CA LEU A 4 -14.56 -17.98 -13.43
C LEU A 4 -13.66 -16.78 -13.10
N VAL A 5 -12.40 -17.04 -12.74
CA VAL A 5 -11.36 -16.01 -12.55
C VAL A 5 -11.12 -15.26 -13.86
N ARG A 6 -10.95 -15.99 -14.98
CA ARG A 6 -10.77 -15.39 -16.31
C ARG A 6 -11.96 -14.52 -16.70
N TRP A 7 -13.18 -15.05 -16.60
CA TRP A 7 -14.40 -14.30 -16.91
C TRP A 7 -14.55 -13.04 -16.07
N ALA A 8 -14.26 -13.11 -14.77
CA ALA A 8 -14.33 -11.95 -13.88
C ALA A 8 -13.25 -10.90 -14.19
N LEU A 9 -12.03 -11.31 -14.55
CA LEU A 9 -10.98 -10.38 -15.02
C LEU A 9 -11.35 -9.73 -16.35
N GLU A 10 -11.90 -10.47 -17.31
CA GLU A 10 -12.32 -9.94 -18.61
C GLU A 10 -13.51 -8.98 -18.50
N THR A 11 -14.45 -9.27 -17.59
CA THR A 11 -15.68 -8.48 -17.43
C THR A 11 -15.49 -7.28 -16.50
N PHE A 12 -14.79 -7.45 -15.39
CA PHE A 12 -14.69 -6.45 -14.31
C PHE A 12 -13.27 -5.91 -14.10
N GLY A 13 -12.23 -6.59 -14.56
CA GLY A 13 -10.83 -6.17 -14.37
C GLY A 13 -10.23 -6.46 -12.99
N PHE A 14 -10.98 -7.06 -12.07
CA PHE A 14 -10.48 -7.45 -10.75
C PHE A 14 -11.23 -8.66 -10.18
N VAL A 15 -10.63 -9.34 -9.20
CA VAL A 15 -11.23 -10.49 -8.51
C VAL A 15 -10.92 -10.39 -7.01
N GLN A 16 -11.89 -10.73 -6.18
CA GLN A 16 -11.68 -10.92 -4.74
C GLN A 16 -11.54 -12.41 -4.44
N VAL A 17 -10.46 -12.80 -3.77
CA VAL A 17 -10.25 -14.19 -3.34
C VAL A 17 -10.55 -14.30 -1.84
N VAL A 18 -11.49 -15.17 -1.49
CA VAL A 18 -11.90 -15.45 -0.11
C VAL A 18 -11.44 -16.85 0.31
N ASN A 19 -11.47 -17.14 1.62
CA ASN A 19 -11.06 -18.43 2.20
C ASN A 19 -9.63 -18.85 1.81
N GLN A 20 -8.71 -17.89 1.76
CA GLN A 20 -7.30 -18.18 1.52
C GLN A 20 -6.67 -18.87 2.73
N LYS A 21 -5.62 -19.66 2.49
CA LYS A 21 -4.85 -20.34 3.54
C LYS A 21 -3.88 -19.41 4.29
N ILE A 22 -4.10 -18.10 4.21
CA ILE A 22 -3.33 -17.10 4.97
C ILE A 22 -3.94 -17.07 6.37
N ALA A 23 -3.09 -17.16 7.39
CA ALA A 23 -3.57 -17.11 8.76
C ALA A 23 -4.18 -15.74 9.07
N LEU A 24 -5.36 -15.72 9.68
CA LEU A 24 -6.09 -14.49 9.96
C LEU A 24 -5.28 -13.51 10.82
N PHE A 25 -4.60 -14.02 11.85
CA PHE A 25 -3.77 -13.21 12.74
C PHE A 25 -2.69 -12.43 11.96
N LEU A 26 -2.14 -13.00 10.88
CA LEU A 26 -1.15 -12.32 10.07
C LEU A 26 -1.74 -11.10 9.35
N LEU A 27 -2.98 -11.21 8.86
CA LEU A 27 -3.68 -10.10 8.22
C LEU A 27 -4.01 -9.01 9.25
N GLU A 28 -4.43 -9.40 10.44
CA GLU A 28 -4.70 -8.48 11.57
C GLU A 28 -3.43 -7.74 12.00
N ASP A 29 -2.32 -8.45 12.19
CA ASP A 29 -1.02 -7.87 12.54
C ASP A 29 -0.52 -6.89 11.46
N MET A 30 -0.74 -7.21 10.17
CA MET A 30 -0.39 -6.31 9.08
C MET A 30 -1.21 -5.02 9.10
N LEU A 31 -2.52 -5.11 9.35
CA LEU A 31 -3.40 -3.94 9.47
C LEU A 31 -3.01 -3.09 10.69
N GLU A 32 -2.75 -3.73 11.83
CA GLU A 32 -2.30 -3.04 13.05
C GLU A 32 -0.95 -2.35 12.82
N GLY A 33 0.00 -3.00 12.15
CA GLY A 33 1.29 -2.41 11.81
C GLY A 33 1.16 -1.14 10.96
N VAL A 34 0.29 -1.16 9.93
CA VAL A 34 0.02 0.01 9.08
C VAL A 34 -0.68 1.11 9.87
N HIS A 35 -1.64 0.77 10.72
CA HIS A 35 -2.32 1.73 11.59
C HIS A 35 -1.33 2.41 12.53
N ASN A 36 -0.54 1.63 13.27
CA ASN A 36 0.44 2.13 14.22
C ASN A 36 1.50 3.01 13.56
N PHE A 37 1.93 2.69 12.33
CA PHE A 37 2.82 3.56 11.57
C PHE A 37 2.21 4.94 11.29
N ASN A 38 0.95 4.99 10.88
CA ASN A 38 0.28 6.25 10.56
C ASN A 38 0.04 7.12 11.80
N GLU A 39 -0.14 6.50 12.97
CA GLU A 39 -0.28 7.19 14.26
C GLU A 39 1.05 7.65 14.89
N LEU A 40 2.21 7.28 14.31
CA LEU A 40 3.50 7.80 14.78
C LEU A 40 3.58 9.33 14.69
N GLU A 41 4.34 9.92 15.60
CA GLU A 41 4.65 11.35 15.56
C GLU A 41 5.23 11.75 14.20
N LEU A 42 4.83 12.93 13.73
CA LEU A 42 5.26 13.45 12.43
C LEU A 42 6.79 13.48 12.28
N ALA A 43 7.51 13.84 13.34
CA ALA A 43 8.98 13.88 13.35
C ALA A 43 9.61 12.50 13.07
N VAL A 44 8.95 11.42 13.46
CA VAL A 44 9.38 10.05 13.16
C VAL A 44 9.06 9.69 11.71
N LYS A 45 7.83 9.97 11.25
CA LYS A 45 7.40 9.70 9.86
C LYS A 45 8.25 10.46 8.84
N MET A 46 8.67 11.69 9.16
CA MET A 46 9.52 12.52 8.30
C MET A 46 10.90 11.92 8.04
N LYS A 47 11.41 11.00 8.88
CA LYS A 47 12.66 10.27 8.61
C LYS A 47 12.55 9.35 7.39
N TYR A 48 11.34 8.90 7.10
CA TYR A 48 11.03 8.03 5.96
C TYR A 48 10.46 8.82 4.77
N TYR A 49 10.25 10.13 4.93
CA TYR A 49 9.71 10.97 3.88
C TYR A 49 10.74 11.12 2.75
N CYS A 50 10.37 10.71 1.54
CA CYS A 50 11.23 10.84 0.37
C CYS A 50 10.45 11.42 -0.80
N MET A 51 10.98 12.51 -1.38
CA MET A 51 10.31 13.25 -2.45
C MET A 51 10.70 12.76 -3.85
N ARG A 52 11.91 12.21 -4.04
CA ARG A 52 12.39 11.61 -5.30
C ARG A 52 13.63 10.76 -5.03
N GLY A 53 13.48 9.43 -5.05
CA GLY A 53 14.61 8.50 -4.96
C GLY A 53 14.21 7.16 -4.34
N LEU A 54 14.32 6.09 -5.13
CA LEU A 54 14.00 4.71 -4.71
C LEU A 54 15.21 4.01 -4.05
N SER A 55 16.11 4.76 -3.41
CA SER A 55 17.35 4.20 -2.84
C SER A 55 17.14 3.55 -1.47
N THR A 56 16.05 3.87 -0.77
CA THR A 56 15.71 3.28 0.52
C THR A 56 14.68 2.17 0.38
N LYS A 57 14.78 1.15 1.25
CA LYS A 57 13.82 0.03 1.27
C LYS A 57 12.42 0.48 1.69
N VAL A 58 12.34 1.55 2.47
CA VAL A 58 11.13 2.08 3.08
C VAL A 58 10.96 3.56 2.73
N LEU A 59 9.76 3.95 2.31
CA LEU A 59 9.44 5.28 1.81
C LEU A 59 8.05 5.70 2.32
N PHE A 60 7.92 6.97 2.72
CA PHE A 60 6.65 7.60 3.08
C PHE A 60 6.37 8.80 2.15
N ASN A 61 5.14 8.93 1.67
CA ASN A 61 4.69 9.99 0.78
C ASN A 61 3.29 10.48 1.18
N SER A 62 3.11 11.80 1.27
CA SER A 62 1.86 12.49 1.62
C SER A 62 1.47 13.56 0.58
N LYS A 63 2.33 13.79 -0.44
CA LYS A 63 2.21 14.88 -1.42
C LYS A 63 2.47 14.39 -2.84
N PHE A 64 1.85 13.26 -3.20
CA PHE A 64 2.09 12.60 -4.49
C PHE A 64 1.85 13.51 -5.70
N ASP A 65 0.76 14.29 -5.69
CA ASP A 65 0.34 15.11 -6.84
C ASP A 65 -0.06 16.55 -6.48
N LEU A 66 0.20 16.98 -5.24
CA LEU A 66 -0.30 18.24 -4.66
C LEU A 66 0.02 19.50 -5.50
N PHE A 67 1.08 19.47 -6.30
CA PHE A 67 1.52 20.59 -7.14
C PHE A 67 1.51 20.31 -8.65
N GLU A 68 1.20 19.08 -9.04
CA GLU A 68 1.22 18.66 -10.45
C GLU A 68 -0.18 18.34 -10.99
N SER A 69 -1.12 17.94 -10.13
CA SER A 69 -2.48 17.59 -10.51
C SER A 69 -3.45 18.78 -10.32
N PRO A 70 -4.46 18.93 -11.19
CA PRO A 70 -5.55 19.90 -11.00
C PRO A 70 -6.40 19.61 -9.75
N MET A 71 -6.26 18.43 -9.15
CA MET A 71 -6.94 18.03 -7.93
C MET A 71 -5.98 17.32 -6.98
N THR A 72 -6.04 17.67 -5.70
CA THR A 72 -5.24 17.03 -4.67
C THR A 72 -5.76 15.64 -4.33
N ASN A 73 -4.88 14.65 -4.30
CA ASN A 73 -5.18 13.34 -3.73
C ASN A 73 -4.96 13.36 -2.21
N TRP A 74 -6.05 13.29 -1.44
CA TRP A 74 -5.99 13.20 0.03
C TRP A 74 -5.64 11.77 0.47
N ARG A 75 -4.35 11.44 0.44
CA ARG A 75 -3.85 10.13 0.86
C ARG A 75 -2.40 10.20 1.33
N ASP A 76 -2.16 9.58 2.47
CA ASP A 76 -0.83 9.17 2.90
C ASP A 76 -0.51 7.76 2.38
N THR A 77 0.70 7.56 1.87
CA THR A 77 1.15 6.29 1.30
C THR A 77 2.50 5.90 1.88
N PHE A 78 2.61 4.65 2.32
CA PHE A 78 3.84 4.02 2.74
C PHE A 78 4.21 2.91 1.75
N PHE A 79 5.43 2.94 1.24
CA PHE A 79 5.96 1.90 0.36
C PHE A 79 7.08 1.14 1.06
N TRP A 80 6.97 -0.18 1.04
CA TRP A 80 8.06 -1.07 1.37
C TRP A 80 8.43 -1.88 0.13
N ARG A 81 9.67 -1.70 -0.35
CA ARG A 81 10.20 -2.54 -1.42
C ARG A 81 10.63 -3.88 -0.84
N ILE A 82 9.82 -4.89 -1.09
CA ILE A 82 10.16 -6.29 -0.82
C ILE A 82 10.94 -6.80 -2.05
N HIS A 83 12.22 -7.11 -1.86
CA HIS A 83 12.97 -7.85 -2.87
C HIS A 83 12.52 -9.31 -2.79
N LEU A 84 11.67 -9.70 -3.73
CA LEU A 84 11.45 -11.09 -4.06
C LEU A 84 12.45 -11.43 -5.18
N TRP A 85 13.14 -12.56 -5.01
CA TRP A 85 14.31 -13.05 -5.76
C TRP A 85 14.49 -12.52 -7.19
#